data_AF-A0A6J4FHM9-F1
#
_entry.id   AF-A0A6J4FHM9-F1
#
_cell.length_a   1.000
_cell.length_b   1.000
_cell.length_c   1.000
_cell.angle_alpha   90.00
_cell.angle_beta   90.00
_cell.angle_gamma   90.00
#
_symmetry.space_group_name_H-M   'P 1'
#
loop_
_entity.id
_entity.type
_entity.pdbx_description
1 polymer ?
#
loop_
_entity_poly.entity_id
_entity_poly.type
_entity_poly.pdbx_seq_one_letter_code
_entity_poly.pdbx_strand_id
1 'polypeptide(L)'
;MTDTTLTLIEEQAYKLAEAAIALDRARSQADDAAVMLAALDNNLEVWTAFTVAVALPGSGLEAGVRDNLMRLRNFIAEQTLRINGAVRDATMDTLININLQISEGLLEGQKRAGA
;
A
#
# COMPACT_ATOMS: atom_id res chain seq x y z
N MET A 1 5.81 0.47 30.36
CA MET A 1 5.33 0.10 29.01
C MET A 1 5.44 1.36 28.18
N THR A 2 6.41 1.45 27.28
CA THR A 2 6.51 2.57 26.34
C THR A 2 5.40 2.40 25.31
N ASP A 3 4.38 3.24 25.41
CA ASP A 3 3.35 3.38 24.40
C ASP A 3 4.06 3.83 23.11
N THR A 4 4.30 2.90 22.20
CA THR A 4 5.10 3.17 21.00
C THR A 4 4.18 3.84 20.00
N THR A 5 4.02 5.16 20.14
CA THR A 5 3.28 5.95 19.16
C THR A 5 4.08 5.95 17.87
N LEU A 6 3.59 5.23 16.85
CA LEU A 6 4.19 5.24 15.52
C LEU A 6 4.13 6.66 14.96
N THR A 7 5.20 7.08 14.30
CA THR A 7 5.12 8.27 13.44
C THR A 7 4.14 8.02 12.30
N LEU A 8 3.64 9.10 11.68
CA LEU A 8 2.76 9.00 10.53
C LEU A 8 3.33 8.07 9.45
N ILE A 9 4.64 8.15 9.18
CA ILE A 9 5.32 7.34 8.16
C ILE A 9 5.37 5.86 8.55
N GLU A 10 5.68 5.53 9.81
CA GLU A 10 5.68 4.15 10.29
C GLU A 10 4.26 3.54 10.27
N GLU A 11 3.26 4.34 10.61
CA GLU A 11 1.86 3.93 10.53
C GLU A 11 1.46 3.63 9.07
N GLN A 12 1.84 4.48 8.12
CA GLN A 12 1.55 4.24 6.71
C GLN A 12 2.29 3.01 6.17
N ALA A 13 3.56 2.83 6.53
CA ALA A 13 4.33 1.65 6.14
C ALA A 13 3.70 0.36 6.68
N TYR A 14 3.32 0.36 7.96
CA TYR A 14 2.65 -0.76 8.58
C TYR A 14 1.33 -1.13 7.87
N LYS A 15 0.48 -0.14 7.58
CA LYS A 15 -0.78 -0.35 6.85
C LYS A 15 -0.58 -0.95 5.45
N LEU A 16 0.46 -0.53 4.74
CA LEU A 16 0.83 -1.12 3.45
C LEU A 16 1.24 -2.59 3.60
N ALA A 17 2.06 -2.92 4.61
CA ALA A 17 2.44 -4.29 4.90
C ALA A 17 1.24 -5.17 5.29
N GLU A 18 0.31 -4.66 6.10
CA GLU A 18 -0.93 -5.36 6.43
C GLU A 18 -1.80 -5.62 5.19
N ALA A 19 -1.92 -4.63 4.29
CA ALA A 19 -2.64 -4.80 3.03
C ALA A 19 -1.99 -5.89 2.15
N ALA A 20 -0.65 -5.97 2.10
CA ALA A 20 0.05 -7.04 1.39
C ALA A 20 -0.29 -8.43 1.96
N ILE A 21 -0.33 -8.57 3.28
CA ILE A 21 -0.70 -9.81 3.96
C ILE A 21 -2.17 -10.17 3.66
N ALA A 22 -3.07 -9.19 3.66
CA ALA A 22 -4.48 -9.40 3.35
C ALA A 22 -4.68 -9.90 1.92
N LEU A 23 -3.98 -9.30 0.95
CA LEU A 23 -3.98 -9.74 -0.45
C LEU A 23 -3.45 -11.18 -0.60
N ASP A 24 -2.33 -11.50 0.05
CA ASP A 24 -1.76 -12.85 0.01
C ASP A 24 -2.69 -13.92 0.59
N ARG A 25 -3.33 -13.62 1.73
CA ARG A 25 -4.35 -14.48 2.34
C ARG A 25 -5.56 -14.67 1.43
N ALA A 26 -6.08 -13.60 0.84
CA ALA A 26 -7.21 -13.68 -0.09
C ALA A 26 -6.85 -14.51 -1.34
N ARG A 27 -5.62 -14.39 -1.84
CA ARG A 27 -5.09 -15.24 -2.93
C ARG A 27 -5.14 -16.73 -2.57
N SER A 28 -4.80 -17.10 -1.33
CA SER A 28 -4.92 -18.50 -0.87
C SER A 28 -6.35 -19.02 -0.74
N GLN A 29 -7.36 -18.13 -0.81
CA GLN A 29 -8.79 -18.45 -0.74
C GLN A 29 -9.47 -18.13 -2.08
N ALA A 30 -8.82 -18.47 -3.19
CA ALA A 30 -9.17 -18.02 -4.55
C ALA A 30 -10.60 -18.35 -5.03
N ASP A 31 -11.29 -19.29 -4.38
CA ASP A 31 -12.67 -19.67 -4.69
C ASP A 31 -13.71 -18.72 -4.07
N ASP A 32 -13.31 -17.87 -3.10
CA ASP A 32 -14.19 -16.88 -2.48
C ASP A 32 -13.97 -15.49 -3.11
N ALA A 33 -14.82 -15.18 -4.09
CA ALA A 33 -14.79 -13.90 -4.78
C ALA A 33 -15.05 -12.70 -3.85
N ALA A 34 -15.80 -12.88 -2.75
CA ALA A 34 -16.11 -11.80 -1.82
C ALA A 34 -14.88 -11.48 -0.94
N VAL A 35 -14.17 -12.49 -0.46
CA VAL A 35 -12.89 -12.31 0.27
C VAL A 35 -11.85 -11.60 -0.61
N MET A 36 -11.76 -11.99 -1.88
CA MET A 36 -10.87 -11.35 -2.84
C MET A 36 -11.22 -9.88 -3.05
N LEU A 37 -12.50 -9.59 -3.33
CA LEU A 37 -12.95 -8.21 -3.55
C LEU A 37 -12.70 -7.34 -2.32
N ALA A 38 -12.99 -7.84 -1.12
CA ALA A 38 -12.75 -7.12 0.12
C ALA A 38 -11.26 -6.79 0.34
N ALA A 39 -10.35 -7.72 0.01
CA ALA A 39 -8.91 -7.48 0.14
C ALA A 39 -8.40 -6.42 -0.86
N LEU A 40 -8.92 -6.43 -2.08
CA LEU A 40 -8.61 -5.44 -3.11
C LEU A 40 -9.15 -4.05 -2.79
N ASP A 41 -10.38 -3.97 -2.28
CA ASP A 41 -11.00 -2.73 -1.84
C ASP A 41 -10.21 -2.14 -0.66
N ASN A 42 -9.89 -2.96 0.35
CA ASN A 42 -9.04 -2.56 1.46
C ASN A 42 -7.67 -2.05 0.97
N ASN A 43 -7.04 -2.73 0.01
CA ASN A 43 -5.78 -2.27 -0.57
C ASN A 43 -5.91 -0.87 -1.22
N LEU A 44 -6.98 -0.65 -1.99
CA LEU A 44 -7.23 0.64 -2.63
C LEU A 44 -7.54 1.75 -1.63
N GLU A 45 -8.25 1.44 -0.55
CA GLU A 45 -8.52 2.35 0.56
C GLU A 45 -7.24 2.76 1.27
N VAL A 46 -6.37 1.80 1.61
CA VAL A 46 -5.05 2.05 2.21
C VAL A 46 -4.23 3.00 1.33
N TRP A 47 -4.18 2.76 0.02
CA TRP A 47 -3.45 3.64 -0.92
C TRP A 47 -4.06 5.03 -1.05
N THR A 48 -5.38 5.14 -0.97
CA THR A 48 -6.07 6.43 -0.99
C THR A 48 -5.77 7.22 0.30
N ALA A 49 -5.84 6.58 1.46
CA ALA A 49 -5.50 7.21 2.74
C ALA A 49 -4.01 7.62 2.80
N PHE A 50 -3.11 6.74 2.37
CA PHE A 50 -1.68 7.00 2.30
C PHE A 50 -1.36 8.22 1.44
N THR A 51 -1.89 8.28 0.22
CA THR A 51 -1.64 9.41 -0.68
C THR A 51 -2.20 10.72 -0.15
N VAL A 52 -3.36 10.71 0.51
CA VAL A 52 -3.90 11.90 1.20
C VAL A 52 -2.95 12.33 2.32
N ALA A 53 -2.52 11.41 3.18
CA ALA A 53 -1.65 11.71 4.32
C ALA A 53 -0.31 12.34 3.88
N VAL A 54 0.32 11.80 2.83
CA VAL A 54 1.60 12.33 2.33
C VAL A 54 1.44 13.56 1.43
N ALA A 55 0.24 13.80 0.89
CA ALA A 55 -0.08 14.98 0.08
C ALA A 55 -0.36 16.23 0.92
N LEU A 56 -0.54 16.12 2.24
CA LEU A 56 -0.73 17.28 3.10
C LEU A 56 0.55 18.16 3.17
N PRO A 57 0.40 19.49 3.36
CA PRO A 57 1.53 20.36 3.67
C PRO A 57 2.21 19.91 4.97
N GLY A 58 3.55 19.84 4.97
CA GLY A 58 4.32 19.41 6.14
C GLY A 58 4.72 17.93 6.17
N SER A 59 4.41 17.14 5.13
CA SER A 59 4.87 15.74 5.03
C SER A 59 6.37 15.57 4.84
N GLY A 60 7.12 16.65 4.54
CA GLY A 60 8.56 16.60 4.32
C GLY A 60 8.99 15.94 3.00
N LEU A 61 8.05 15.45 2.18
CA LEU A 61 8.35 14.82 0.90
C LEU A 61 8.52 15.84 -0.22
N GLU A 62 9.57 15.65 -1.02
CA GLU A 62 9.83 16.40 -2.25
C GLU A 62 8.67 16.23 -3.26
N ALA A 63 8.44 17.26 -4.07
CA ALA A 63 7.36 17.27 -5.06
C ALA A 63 7.44 16.07 -6.03
N GLY A 64 8.63 15.72 -6.51
CA GLY A 64 8.82 14.58 -7.41
C GLY A 64 8.46 13.23 -6.77
N VAL A 65 8.70 13.07 -5.47
CA VAL A 65 8.30 11.86 -4.71
C VAL A 65 6.79 11.80 -4.61
N ARG A 66 6.15 12.92 -4.25
CA ARG A 66 4.68 13.01 -4.16
C ARG A 66 4.00 12.66 -5.49
N ASP A 67 4.50 13.21 -6.59
CA ASP A 67 3.97 12.92 -7.94
C ASP A 67 4.13 11.45 -8.32
N ASN A 68 5.24 10.82 -7.91
CA ASN A 68 5.43 9.39 -8.13
C ASN A 68 4.43 8.54 -7.33
N LEU A 69 4.19 8.87 -6.05
CA LEU A 69 3.22 8.18 -5.21
C LEU A 69 1.78 8.31 -5.75
N MET A 70 1.42 9.49 -6.27
CA MET A 70 0.12 9.70 -6.93
C MET A 70 -0.03 8.84 -8.18
N ARG A 71 1.02 8.71 -8.99
CA ARG A 71 1.03 7.81 -10.16
C ARG A 71 0.87 6.35 -9.77
N LEU A 72 1.56 5.89 -8.73
CA LEU A 72 1.41 4.54 -8.20
C LEU A 72 0.00 4.26 -7.70
N ARG A 73 -0.61 5.19 -6.97
CA ARG A 73 -2.01 5.06 -6.52
C ARG A 73 -2.98 4.89 -7.69
N ASN A 74 -2.79 5.65 -8.77
CA ASN A 74 -3.64 5.52 -9.96
C ASN A 74 -3.42 4.17 -10.66
N PHE A 75 -2.16 3.73 -10.79
CA PHE A 75 -1.85 2.40 -11.32
C PHE A 75 -2.52 1.29 -10.52
N ILE A 76 -2.49 1.37 -9.18
CA ILE A 76 -3.13 0.39 -8.30
C ILE A 76 -4.65 0.37 -8.51
N ALA A 77 -5.29 1.53 -8.59
CA ALA A 77 -6.72 1.62 -8.89
C ALA A 77 -7.06 0.95 -10.23
N GLU A 78 -6.27 1.21 -11.28
CA GLU A 78 -6.43 0.56 -12.59
C GLU A 78 -6.26 -0.96 -12.51
N GLN A 79 -5.26 -1.45 -11.77
CA GLN A 79 -5.03 -2.89 -11.60
C GLN A 79 -6.17 -3.55 -10.83
N THR A 80 -6.65 -2.94 -9.74
CA THR A 80 -7.79 -3.42 -8.96
C THR A 80 -9.04 -3.57 -9.83
N LEU A 81 -9.33 -2.59 -10.70
CA LEU A 81 -10.50 -2.62 -11.58
C LEU A 81 -10.36 -3.63 -12.74
N ARG A 82 -9.13 -3.98 -13.13
CA ARG A 82 -8.86 -4.89 -14.26
C ARG A 82 -8.85 -6.35 -13.87
N ILE A 83 -8.89 -6.66 -12.57
CA ILE A 83 -8.71 -8.02 -12.10
C ILE A 83 -9.85 -8.92 -12.60
N ASN A 84 -9.48 -10.02 -13.24
CA ASN A 84 -10.39 -11.06 -13.70
C ASN A 84 -9.65 -12.39 -13.78
N GLY A 85 -10.39 -13.48 -14.00
CA GLY A 85 -9.88 -14.85 -13.89
C GLY A 85 -8.54 -15.15 -14.59
N ALA A 86 -8.21 -14.50 -15.70
CA ALA A 86 -6.98 -14.78 -16.45
C ALA A 86 -5.73 -14.03 -15.95
N VAL A 87 -5.90 -12.86 -15.31
CA VAL A 87 -4.78 -12.00 -14.87
C VAL A 87 -4.65 -11.91 -13.35
N ARG A 88 -5.56 -12.54 -12.61
CA ARG A 88 -5.72 -12.43 -11.16
C ARG A 88 -4.40 -12.59 -10.41
N ASP A 89 -3.72 -13.72 -10.57
CA ASP A 89 -2.54 -14.04 -9.75
C ASP A 89 -1.39 -13.07 -10.01
N ALA A 90 -1.14 -12.73 -11.28
CA ALA A 90 -0.12 -11.75 -11.65
C ALA A 90 -0.44 -10.34 -11.13
N THR A 91 -1.71 -9.94 -11.15
CA THR A 91 -2.15 -8.67 -10.56
C THR A 91 -1.96 -8.68 -9.04
N MET A 92 -2.35 -9.76 -8.36
CA MET A 92 -2.16 -9.90 -6.91
C MET A 92 -0.69 -9.82 -6.52
N ASP A 93 0.18 -10.55 -7.21
CA ASP A 93 1.63 -10.52 -6.99
C ASP A 93 2.19 -9.10 -7.16
N THR A 94 1.72 -8.40 -8.20
CA THR A 94 2.14 -7.01 -8.46
C THR A 94 1.74 -6.08 -7.31
N LEU A 95 0.49 -6.16 -6.85
CA LEU A 95 -0.02 -5.31 -5.76
C LEU A 95 0.69 -5.61 -4.43
N ILE A 96 0.88 -6.89 -4.10
CA ILE A 96 1.61 -7.33 -2.91
C ILE A 96 3.04 -6.78 -2.92
N ASN A 97 3.75 -6.93 -4.04
CA ASN A 97 5.14 -6.47 -4.16
C ASN A 97 5.25 -4.95 -4.04
N ILE A 98 4.34 -4.19 -4.66
CA ILE A 98 4.33 -2.72 -4.55
C ILE A 98 4.13 -2.31 -3.09
N ASN A 99 3.19 -2.92 -2.37
CA ASN A 99 2.96 -2.59 -0.96
C ASN A 99 4.19 -2.83 -0.09
N LEU A 100 4.84 -3.98 -0.25
CA LEU A 100 6.04 -4.32 0.54
C LEU A 100 7.21 -3.39 0.22
N GLN A 101 7.50 -3.14 -1.06
CA GLN A 101 8.59 -2.25 -1.47
C GLN A 101 8.40 -0.82 -0.98
N ILE A 102 7.17 -0.29 -1.03
CA ILE A 102 6.89 1.07 -0.57
C ILE A 102 6.93 1.14 0.96
N SER A 103 6.40 0.12 1.66
CA SER A 103 6.55 -0.01 3.11
C SER A 103 8.02 0.00 3.54
N GLU A 104 8.85 -0.84 2.92
CA GLU A 104 10.29 -0.91 3.19
C GLU A 104 10.98 0.42 2.90
N GLY A 105 10.72 1.03 1.74
CA GLY A 105 11.29 2.32 1.35
C GLY A 105 10.95 3.45 2.32
N LEU A 106 9.73 3.48 2.86
CA LEU A 106 9.30 4.45 3.87
C LEU A 106 10.08 4.29 5.18
N LEU A 107 10.20 3.06 5.68
CA LEU A 107 10.92 2.76 6.91
C LEU A 107 12.43 3.03 6.78
N GLU A 108 13.02 2.70 5.63
CA GLU A 108 14.43 3.03 5.36
C GLU A 108 14.66 4.54 5.26
N GLY A 109 13.78 5.25 4.55
CA GLY A 109 13.86 6.70 4.41
C GLY A 109 13.81 7.41 5.76
N GLN A 110 12.92 6.97 6.65
CA GLN A 110 12.82 7.51 8.00
C GLN A 110 14.09 7.24 8.84
N LYS A 111 14.63 6.02 8.79
CA LYS A 111 15.88 5.67 9.50
C LYS A 111 17.05 6.56 9.06
N ARG A 112 17.13 6.90 7.76
CA ARG A 112 18.17 7.78 7.22
C ARG A 112 17.97 9.25 7.60
N ALA A 113 16.72 9.71 7.72
CA ALA A 113 16.41 11.09 8.11
C ALA A 113 16.59 11.36 9.62
N GLY A 114 16.52 10.31 10.46
CA GLY A 114 16.75 10.39 11.90
C GLY A 114 18.19 10.10 12.36
N ALA A 115 19.09 9.76 11.43
CA ALA A 115 20.53 9.54 11.68
C ALA A 115 21.35 10.78 11.32
#